data_AF-A0A7J4Q1I8-F1
#
_entry.id   AF-A0A7J4Q1I8-F1
#
_cell.length_a   1.000
_cell.length_b   1.000
_cell.length_c   1.000
_cell.angle_alpha   90.00
_cell.angle_beta   90.00
_cell.angle_gamma   90.00
#
_symmetry.space_group_name_H-M   'P 1'
#
loop_
_entity.id
_entity.type
_entity.pdbx_description
1 polymer ?
#
loop_
_entity_poly.entity_id
_entity_poly.type
_entity_poly.pdbx_seq_one_letter_code
_entity_poly.pdbx_strand_id
1 'polypeptide(L)' 'MFTGIVQGTGTVLSINNGETIRTLVIDLPNVENLAIGASVAINGV' A
#
# COMPACT_ATOMS: atom_id res chain seq x y z
N MET A 1 5.49 -6.83 10.60
CA MET A 1 5.89 -8.21 10.29
C MET A 1 4.73 -8.86 9.55
N PHE A 2 4.99 -9.54 8.43
CA PHE A 2 3.96 -10.08 7.53
C PHE A 2 4.13 -11.60 7.36
N THR A 3 3.03 -12.33 7.12
CA THR A 3 3.04 -13.79 6.94
C THR A 3 3.37 -14.24 5.52
N GLY A 4 3.32 -13.33 4.55
CA GLY A 4 3.47 -13.65 3.12
C GLY A 4 2.17 -14.08 2.43
N ILE A 5 1.05 -14.17 3.15
CA ILE A 5 -0.27 -14.45 2.55
C ILE A 5 -0.89 -13.13 2.10
N VAL A 6 -1.15 -13.01 0.80
CA VAL A 6 -1.78 -11.81 0.21
C VAL A 6 -3.26 -11.76 0.60
N GLN A 7 -3.67 -10.67 1.25
CA GLN A 7 -5.04 -10.47 1.74
C GLN A 7 -5.99 -9.92 0.66
N GLY A 8 -5.44 -9.36 -0.41
CA GLY A 8 -6.21 -8.78 -1.51
C GLY A 8 -5.31 -8.09 -2.52
N THR A 9 -5.91 -7.59 -3.60
CA THR A 9 -5.25 -6.81 -4.64
C THR A 9 -5.84 -5.41 -4.70
N GLY A 10 -5.00 -4.40 -4.91
CA GLY A 10 -5.43 -3.02 -5.10
C GLY A 10 -5.00 -2.46 -6.46
N THR A 11 -5.59 -1.33 -6.84
CA THR A 11 -5.28 -0.64 -8.09
C THR A 11 -4.45 0.60 -7.82
N VAL A 12 -3.31 0.75 -8.49
CA VAL A 12 -2.53 1.99 -8.42
C VAL A 12 -3.28 3.07 -9.20
N LEU A 13 -3.75 4.09 -8.50
CA LEU A 13 -4.48 5.21 -9.10
C LEU A 13 -3.52 6.30 -9.58
N SER A 14 -2.42 6.54 -8.85
CA SER A 14 -1.41 7.50 -9.26
C SER A 14 -0.03 7.21 -8.67
N ILE A 15 0.99 7.71 -9.35
CA ILE A 15 2.39 7.64 -8.94
C ILE A 15 2.93 9.07 -8.91
N ASN A 16 3.22 9.57 -7.73
CA ASN A 16 3.80 10.89 -7.53
C ASN A 16 5.30 10.73 -7.30
N ASN A 17 6.10 11.10 -8.30
CA ASN A 17 7.56 11.10 -8.22
C ASN A 17 8.02 12.42 -7.59
N GLY A 18 8.35 12.40 -6.30
CA GLY A 18 9.14 13.47 -5.69
C GLY A 18 10.63 13.28 -5.99
N GLU A 19 11.46 14.25 -5.59
CA GLU A 19 12.91 14.22 -5.86
C GLU A 19 13.63 13.08 -5.13
N THR A 20 13.22 12.78 -3.89
CA THR A 20 13.87 11.76 -3.03
C THR A 20 12.98 10.56 -2.75
N ILE A 21 11.65 10.77 -2.75
CA ILE A 21 10.67 9.74 -2.43
C ILE A 21 9.59 9.65 -3.51
N ARG A 22 9.05 8.45 -3.69
CA ARG A 22 7.89 8.20 -4.53
C ARG A 22 6.69 7.90 -3.65
N THR A 23 5.59 8.60 -3.87
CA THR A 23 4.31 8.33 -3.20
C THR A 23 3.40 7.59 -4.17
N LEU A 24 2.84 6.48 -3.72
CA LEU A 24 1.86 5.68 -4.45
C LEU A 24 0.48 5.93 -3.85
N VAL A 25 -0.50 6.23 -4.70
CA VAL A 25 -1.91 6.26 -4.31
C VAL A 25 -2.55 4.98 -4.82
N ILE A 26 -3.00 4.13 -3.89
CA ILE A 26 -3.53 2.80 -4.20
C ILE A 26 -4.94 2.69 -3.62
N ASP A 27 -5.88 2.30 -4.46
CA ASP A 27 -7.20 1.88 -4.03
C ASP A 27 -7.13 0.45 -3.50
N LEU A 28 -7.44 0.27 -2.21
CA LEU A 28 -7.29 -0.99 -1.48
C LEU A 28 -8.64 -1.47 -0.94
N PRO A 29 -8.97 -2.78 -1.07
CA PRO A 29 -10.12 -3.36 -0.39
C PRO A 29 -9.82 -3.60 1.11
N ASN A 30 -10.87 -3.73 1.93
CA ASN A 30 -10.81 -4.15 3.34
C ASN A 30 -9.93 -3.26 4.24
N VAL A 31 -10.14 -1.95 4.20
CA VAL A 31 -9.32 -0.93 4.90
C VAL A 31 -9.93 -0.43 6.22
N GLU A 32 -10.96 -1.12 6.76
CA GLU A 32 -11.76 -0.63 7.90
C GLU A 32 -10.92 -0.33 9.15
N ASN A 33 -9.79 -1.02 9.33
CA ASN A 33 -8.87 -0.86 10.46
C ASN A 33 -7.50 -0.27 10.06
N LEU A 34 -7.37 0.24 8.83
CA LEU A 34 -6.12 0.81 8.35
C LEU A 34 -6.00 2.28 8.76
N ALA A 35 -4.94 2.62 9.50
CA ALA A 35 -4.67 3.97 9.95
C ALA A 35 -3.33 4.50 9.43
N ILE A 36 -3.16 5.82 9.45
CA ILE A 36 -1.89 6.46 9.10
C ILE A 36 -0.78 5.96 10.02
N GLY A 37 0.37 5.59 9.44
CA GLY A 37 1.51 5.02 10.15
C GLY A 37 1.50 3.49 10.22
N ALA A 38 0.42 2.83 9.81
CA ALA A 38 0.41 1.38 9.62
C ALA A 38 1.34 0.97 8.46
N SER A 39 1.88 -0.25 8.53
CA SER A 39 2.70 -0.82 7.46
C SER A 39 1.85 -1.71 6.54
N VAL A 40 1.94 -1.48 5.24
CA VAL A 40 1.27 -2.28 4.20
C VAL A 40 2.34 -2.86 3.29
N ALA A 41 2.32 -4.18 3.09
CA ALA A 41 3.23 -4.84 2.16
C ALA A 41 2.66 -4.78 0.74
N ILE A 42 3.36 -4.13 -0.19
CA ILE A 42 2.96 -4.01 -1.60
C ILE A 42 3.90 -4.88 -2.43
N ASN A 43 3.38 -6.00 -2.96
CA ASN A 43 4.20 -7.01 -3.66
C ASN A 43 5.41 -7.50 -2.83
N GLY A 44 5.27 -7.56 -1.51
CA GLY A 44 6.28 -8.08 -0.58
C GLY A 44 7.25 -7.05 0.01
N VAL A 45 7.08 -5.76 -0.29
CA VAL A 45 7.86 -4.64 0.28
C VAL A 45 7.01 -3.85 1.27
#